data_AF-A0A0M2DUP2-F1
#
_entry.id   AF-A0A0M2DUP2-F1
#
_cell.length_a   1.000
_cell.length_b   1.000
_cell.length_c   1.000
_cell.angle_alpha   90.00
_cell.angle_beta   90.00
_cell.angle_gamma   90.00
#
_symmetry.space_group_name_H-M   'P 1'
#
loop_
_entity.id
_entity.type
_entity.pdbx_description
1 polymer ?
#
loop_
_entity_poly.entity_id
_entity_poly.type
_entity_poly.pdbx_seq_one_letter_code
_entity_poly.pdbx_strand_id
1 'polypeptide(L)'
;MNFKEILARVTGVSVPIFGIQWQPVTAEVTVARDVLRTLEDKRVLYNPYEMEGAHHCIRSVDDMRNTLTGALQKVNPQTHVGKQFARIRKACREFCNIVGSPEFDRAAIPIQKSLLSRELTKLRKTAGSAVAAIVIAYGLDVEDDLASIIPFNNAP
;
A
#
# COMPACT_ATOMS: atom_id res chain seq x y z
N MET A 1 -12.49 0.43 8.35
CA MET A 1 -13.40 0.71 7.22
C MET A 1 -13.84 -0.59 6.52
N ASN A 2 -15.15 -0.70 6.24
CA ASN A 2 -15.72 -1.88 5.57
C ASN A 2 -15.45 -1.87 4.05
N PHE A 3 -15.23 -3.04 3.44
CA PHE A 3 -14.92 -3.15 2.01
C PHE A 3 -16.04 -2.61 1.11
N LYS A 4 -17.32 -2.75 1.49
CA LYS A 4 -18.45 -2.24 0.71
C LYS A 4 -18.46 -0.72 0.68
N GLU A 5 -18.06 -0.10 1.78
CA GLU A 5 -17.90 1.34 1.88
C GLU A 5 -16.73 1.82 1.00
N ILE A 6 -15.58 1.13 1.06
CA ILE A 6 -14.43 1.41 0.19
C ILE A 6 -14.85 1.30 -1.28
N LEU A 7 -15.52 0.21 -1.64
CA LEU A 7 -16.01 -0.04 -2.99
C LEU A 7 -16.93 1.09 -3.47
N ALA A 8 -17.91 1.50 -2.66
CA ALA A 8 -18.83 2.59 -2.99
C ALA A 8 -18.09 3.91 -3.21
N ARG A 9 -17.13 4.25 -2.34
CA ARG A 9 -16.34 5.50 -2.43
C ARG A 9 -15.31 5.49 -3.56
N VAL A 10 -14.79 4.32 -3.96
CA VAL A 10 -13.83 4.20 -5.07
C VAL A 10 -14.52 4.13 -6.42
N THR A 11 -15.67 3.45 -6.53
CA THR A 11 -16.30 3.15 -7.83
C THR A 11 -17.64 3.85 -8.07
N GLY A 12 -18.28 4.37 -7.02
CA GLY A 12 -19.66 4.86 -7.08
C GLY A 12 -20.73 3.75 -7.08
N VAL A 13 -20.34 2.48 -6.94
CA VAL A 13 -21.23 1.31 -7.00
C VAL A 13 -21.07 0.48 -5.72
N SER A 14 -22.13 -0.16 -5.22
CA SER A 14 -22.11 -0.96 -3.97
C SER A 14 -21.82 -2.45 -4.17
N VAL A 15 -21.68 -2.90 -5.42
CA VAL A 15 -21.38 -4.29 -5.81
C VAL A 15 -20.05 -4.37 -6.58
N PRO A 16 -19.14 -5.31 -6.24
CA PRO A 16 -17.86 -5.42 -6.92
C PRO A 16 -18.08 -5.72 -8.40
N ILE A 17 -17.37 -5.02 -9.29
CA ILE A 17 -17.50 -5.16 -10.76
C ILE A 17 -16.71 -6.38 -11.29
N PHE A 18 -16.38 -7.34 -10.42
CA PHE A 18 -15.81 -8.60 -10.88
C PHE A 18 -16.94 -9.46 -11.46
N GLY A 19 -16.64 -10.23 -12.50
CA GLY A 19 -17.63 -11.11 -13.12
C GLY A 19 -18.29 -11.99 -12.06
N ILE A 20 -19.58 -12.30 -12.25
CA ILE A 20 -20.43 -13.10 -11.34
C ILE A 20 -19.77 -14.45 -10.95
N GLN A 21 -18.79 -14.91 -11.74
CA GLN A 21 -18.05 -16.16 -11.56
C GLN A 21 -16.69 -16.00 -10.84
N TRP A 22 -16.29 -14.79 -10.43
CA TRP A 22 -15.06 -14.57 -9.68
C TRP A 22 -15.23 -15.06 -8.24
N GLN A 23 -14.55 -16.17 -7.91
CA GLN A 23 -14.46 -16.69 -6.56
C GLN A 23 -13.00 -16.72 -6.13
N PRO A 24 -12.58 -15.87 -5.17
CA PRO A 24 -11.18 -15.77 -4.79
C PRO A 24 -10.70 -17.07 -4.14
N VAL A 25 -9.48 -17.48 -4.48
CA VAL A 25 -8.87 -18.67 -3.91
C VAL A 25 -8.59 -18.44 -2.42
N THR A 26 -8.99 -19.38 -1.56
CA THR A 26 -8.87 -19.25 -0.08
C THR A 26 -7.43 -18.97 0.38
N ALA A 27 -6.44 -19.57 -0.29
CA ALA A 27 -5.02 -19.31 -0.04
C ALA A 27 -4.65 -17.84 -0.33
N GLU A 28 -5.11 -17.26 -1.44
CA GLU A 28 -4.86 -15.86 -1.78
C GLU A 28 -5.51 -14.90 -0.79
N VAL A 29 -6.75 -15.17 -0.38
CA VAL A 29 -7.46 -14.38 0.65
C VAL A 29 -6.66 -14.36 1.96
N THR A 30 -6.11 -15.50 2.36
CA THR A 30 -5.32 -15.63 3.58
C THR A 30 -4.04 -14.80 3.50
N VAL A 31 -3.28 -14.93 2.41
CA VAL A 31 -2.05 -14.15 2.21
C VAL A 31 -2.35 -12.65 2.08
N ALA A 32 -3.43 -12.27 1.40
CA ALA A 32 -3.89 -10.88 1.31
C ALA A 32 -4.17 -10.30 2.70
N ARG A 33 -4.90 -11.01 3.54
CA ARG A 33 -5.22 -10.58 4.90
C ARG A 33 -3.97 -10.38 5.75
N ASP A 34 -3.01 -11.30 5.69
CA ASP A 34 -1.76 -11.21 6.47
C ASP A 34 -0.91 -10.00 6.05
N VAL A 35 -0.85 -9.73 4.74
CA VAL A 35 -0.16 -8.53 4.23
C VAL A 35 -0.89 -7.27 4.69
N LEU A 36 -2.22 -7.20 4.54
CA LEU A 36 -3.00 -6.03 4.97
C LEU A 36 -2.79 -5.73 6.46
N ARG A 37 -2.85 -6.75 7.33
CA ARG A 37 -2.53 -6.61 8.76
C ARG A 37 -1.15 -6.03 9.02
N THR A 38 -0.16 -6.46 8.24
CA THR A 38 1.18 -5.90 8.37
C THR A 38 1.21 -4.44 7.97
N LEU A 39 0.47 -4.05 6.92
CA LEU A 39 0.40 -2.67 6.42
C LEU A 39 -0.37 -1.74 7.37
N GLU A 40 -1.38 -2.25 8.09
CA GLU A 40 -2.14 -1.50 9.10
C GLU A 40 -1.22 -0.94 10.20
N ASP A 41 -0.21 -1.71 10.61
CA ASP A 41 0.80 -1.30 11.59
C ASP A 41 1.88 -0.35 11.03
N LYS A 42 1.81 0.06 9.75
CA LYS A 42 2.84 0.90 9.11
C LYS A 42 2.45 2.36 9.06
N ARG A 43 2.75 3.07 10.16
CA ARG A 43 2.67 4.53 10.28
C ARG A 43 3.25 5.32 9.11
N VAL A 44 4.31 4.81 8.46
CA VAL A 44 4.91 5.41 7.24
C VAL A 44 3.88 5.60 6.11
N LEU A 45 2.79 4.84 6.11
CA LEU A 45 1.73 4.93 5.12
C LEU A 45 0.76 6.10 5.39
N TYR A 46 0.43 6.43 6.63
CA TYR A 46 -0.67 7.37 6.90
C TYR A 46 -0.30 8.58 7.75
N ASN A 47 0.81 8.56 8.50
CA ASN A 47 1.18 9.70 9.33
C ASN A 47 1.64 10.92 8.52
N PRO A 48 1.45 12.15 9.03
CA PRO A 48 2.11 13.34 8.50
C PRO A 48 3.64 13.15 8.41
N TYR A 49 4.27 13.63 7.34
CA TYR A 49 5.71 13.41 7.13
C TYR A 49 6.56 14.14 8.19
N GLU A 50 6.03 15.18 8.83
CA GLU A 50 6.66 15.93 9.91
C GLU A 50 6.85 15.08 11.18
N MET A 51 6.04 14.03 11.35
CA MET A 51 6.12 13.07 12.45
C MET A 51 7.04 11.88 12.14
N GLU A 52 7.63 11.86 10.95
CA GLU A 52 8.37 10.71 10.42
C GLU A 52 9.83 11.09 10.13
N GLY A 53 10.77 10.34 10.69
CA GLY A 53 12.20 10.50 10.39
C GLY A 53 12.60 9.60 9.21
N ALA A 54 13.42 10.11 8.28
CA ALA A 54 13.82 9.37 7.07
C ALA A 54 14.34 7.95 7.37
N HIS A 55 15.21 7.78 8.38
CA HIS A 55 15.72 6.46 8.77
C HIS A 55 14.64 5.52 9.33
N HIS A 56 13.64 6.03 10.05
CA HIS A 56 12.51 5.24 10.51
C HIS A 56 11.61 4.83 9.34
N CYS A 57 11.38 5.74 8.38
CA CYS A 57 10.66 5.43 7.15
C CYS A 57 11.35 4.33 6.35
N ILE A 58 12.67 4.44 6.12
CA ILE A 58 13.44 3.41 5.40
C ILE A 58 13.27 2.05 6.06
N ARG A 59 13.43 1.97 7.39
CA ARG A 59 13.26 0.72 8.14
C ARG A 59 11.86 0.14 7.99
N SER A 60 10.83 0.98 8.11
CA SER A 60 9.44 0.56 7.93
C SER A 60 9.16 0.06 6.51
N VAL A 61 9.72 0.73 5.49
CA VAL A 61 9.53 0.38 4.08
C VAL A 61 10.30 -0.89 3.70
N ASP A 62 11.49 -1.11 4.27
CA ASP A 62 12.22 -2.36 4.10
C ASP A 62 11.49 -3.55 4.74
N ASP A 63 10.90 -3.36 5.92
CA ASP A 63 10.05 -4.38 6.55
C ASP A 63 8.83 -4.74 5.68
N MET A 64 8.12 -3.72 5.16
CA MET A 64 7.06 -3.93 4.17
C MET A 64 7.54 -4.71 2.95
N ARG A 65 8.73 -4.37 2.41
CA ARG A 65 9.31 -5.02 1.24
C ARG A 65 9.62 -6.50 1.52
N ASN A 66 10.07 -6.84 2.72
CA ASN A 66 10.31 -8.21 3.15
C ASN A 66 9.01 -9.00 3.26
N THR A 67 7.99 -8.43 3.92
CA THR A 67 6.65 -9.05 4.02
C THR A 67 6.05 -9.32 2.65
N LEU A 68 6.10 -8.34 1.74
CA LEU A 68 5.60 -8.48 0.36
C LEU A 68 6.40 -9.53 -0.43
N THR A 69 7.70 -9.65 -0.18
CA THR A 69 8.53 -10.68 -0.82
C THR A 69 8.14 -12.07 -0.36
N GLY A 70 7.91 -12.27 0.94
CA GLY A 70 7.41 -13.53 1.48
C GLY A 70 6.00 -13.85 0.98
N ALA A 71 5.12 -12.85 0.86
CA ALA A 71 3.79 -13.03 0.31
C ALA A 71 3.82 -13.45 -1.17
N LEU A 72 4.70 -12.86 -1.98
CA LEU A 72 4.88 -13.20 -3.39
C LEU A 72 5.42 -14.61 -3.64
N GLN A 73 6.03 -15.25 -2.65
CA GLN A 73 6.41 -16.67 -2.72
C GLN A 73 5.22 -17.61 -2.53
N LYS A 74 4.12 -17.12 -1.94
CA LYS A 74 2.94 -17.91 -1.57
C LYS A 74 1.77 -17.76 -2.56
N VAL A 75 1.86 -16.82 -3.50
CA VAL A 75 0.82 -16.54 -4.49
C VAL A 75 1.39 -16.58 -5.90
N ASN A 76 0.57 -16.93 -6.89
CA ASN A 76 0.99 -16.85 -8.29
C ASN A 76 1.14 -15.36 -8.69
N PRO A 77 2.31 -14.91 -9.19
CA PRO A 77 2.55 -13.51 -9.56
C PRO A 77 1.61 -12.95 -10.64
N GLN A 78 0.94 -13.80 -11.42
CA GLN A 78 0.03 -13.39 -12.48
C GLN A 78 -1.40 -13.11 -11.99
N THR A 79 -1.71 -13.53 -10.76
CA THR A 79 -3.00 -13.26 -10.10
C THR A 79 -3.15 -11.79 -9.77
N HIS A 80 -4.38 -11.36 -9.49
CA HIS A 80 -4.65 -9.97 -9.12
C HIS A 80 -3.87 -9.57 -7.86
N VAL A 81 -3.94 -10.36 -6.79
CA VAL A 81 -3.17 -10.08 -5.56
C VAL A 81 -1.66 -10.11 -5.80
N GLY A 82 -1.15 -11.05 -6.60
CA GLY A 82 0.28 -11.15 -6.94
C GLY A 82 0.78 -9.88 -7.65
N LYS A 83 0.00 -9.37 -8.61
CA LYS A 83 0.30 -8.10 -9.30
C LYS A 83 0.29 -6.90 -8.35
N GLN A 84 -0.69 -6.82 -7.45
CA GLN A 84 -0.76 -5.72 -6.48
C GLN A 84 0.40 -5.78 -5.47
N PHE A 85 0.76 -6.95 -4.94
CA PHE A 85 1.93 -7.10 -4.07
C PHE A 85 3.23 -6.70 -4.76
N ALA A 86 3.43 -7.13 -6.02
CA ALA A 86 4.59 -6.75 -6.81
C ALA A 86 4.66 -5.22 -7.01
N ARG A 87 3.51 -4.58 -7.22
CA ARG A 87 3.39 -3.12 -7.38
C ARG A 87 3.78 -2.39 -6.09
N ILE A 88 3.28 -2.80 -4.92
CA ILE A 88 3.67 -2.18 -3.64
C ILE A 88 5.17 -2.42 -3.37
N ARG A 89 5.67 -3.63 -3.61
CA ARG A 89 7.08 -3.97 -3.41
C ARG A 89 8.01 -3.14 -4.31
N LYS A 90 7.57 -2.84 -5.54
CA LYS A 90 8.29 -1.95 -6.44
C LYS A 90 8.34 -0.53 -5.89
N ALA A 91 7.22 0.02 -5.42
CA ALA A 91 7.19 1.35 -4.81
C ALA A 91 8.07 1.45 -3.55
N CYS A 92 8.12 0.40 -2.73
CA CYS A 92 9.04 0.32 -1.58
C CYS A 92 10.52 0.45 -2.03
N ARG A 93 10.89 -0.24 -3.12
CA ARG A 93 12.24 -0.17 -3.68
C ARG A 93 12.56 1.21 -4.23
N GLU A 94 11.64 1.81 -4.98
CA GLU A 94 11.78 3.15 -5.53
C GLU A 94 11.98 4.19 -4.41
N PHE A 95 11.21 4.07 -3.32
CA PHE A 95 11.38 4.89 -2.12
C PHE A 95 12.79 4.72 -1.53
N CYS A 96 13.22 3.48 -1.22
CA CYS A 96 14.52 3.24 -0.60
C CYS A 96 15.70 3.65 -1.50
N ASN A 97 15.56 3.53 -2.82
CA ASN A 97 16.59 3.96 -3.76
C ASN A 97 16.86 5.47 -3.73
N ILE A 98 15.85 6.28 -3.36
CA ILE A 98 15.97 7.73 -3.29
C ILE A 98 16.28 8.17 -1.86
N VAL A 99 15.49 7.73 -0.87
CA VAL A 99 15.58 8.20 0.52
C VAL A 99 16.74 7.54 1.26
N GLY A 100 17.12 6.32 0.88
CA GLY A 100 18.28 5.62 1.44
C GLY A 100 19.58 5.81 0.65
N SER A 101 19.62 6.78 -0.26
CA SER A 101 20.79 7.01 -1.11
C SER A 101 21.84 7.89 -0.41
N PRO A 102 23.15 7.73 -0.68
CA PRO A 102 24.18 8.62 -0.15
C PRO A 102 23.96 10.09 -0.54
N GLU A 103 23.33 10.35 -1.69
CA GLU A 103 22.99 11.69 -2.16
C GLU A 103 21.91 12.33 -1.29
N PHE A 104 20.95 11.54 -0.78
CA PHE A 104 19.96 12.02 0.18
C PHE A 104 20.64 12.49 1.48
N ASP A 105 21.54 11.66 2.02
CA ASP A 105 22.26 11.98 3.27
C ASP A 105 23.15 13.24 3.14
N ARG A 106 23.75 13.45 1.96
CA ARG A 106 24.58 14.64 1.66
C ARG A 106 23.77 15.89 1.34
N ALA A 107 22.48 15.77 1.06
CA ALA A 107 21.65 16.91 0.70
C ALA A 107 21.38 17.81 1.91
N ALA A 108 21.16 19.11 1.66
CA ALA A 108 20.75 20.03 2.71
C ALA A 108 19.38 19.63 3.30
N ILE A 109 19.15 19.90 4.60
CA ILE A 109 17.93 19.51 5.33
C ILE A 109 16.63 19.88 4.58
N PRO A 110 16.46 21.08 3.99
CA PRO A 110 15.25 21.41 3.24
C PRO A 110 15.02 20.50 2.02
N ILE A 111 16.11 20.09 1.36
CA ILE A 111 16.07 19.18 0.22
C ILE A 111 15.68 17.78 0.68
N GLN A 112 16.26 17.29 1.79
CA GLN A 112 15.90 16.01 2.38
C GLN A 112 14.40 15.94 2.73
N LYS A 113 13.86 16.98 3.38
CA LYS A 113 12.43 17.06 3.72
C LYS A 113 11.53 17.03 2.48
N SER A 114 11.90 17.79 1.45
CA SER A 114 11.18 17.82 0.18
C SER A 114 11.20 16.46 -0.53
N LEU A 115 12.37 15.81 -0.60
CA LEU A 115 12.52 14.47 -1.18
C LEU A 115 11.71 13.43 -0.40
N LEU A 116 11.82 13.41 0.93
CA LEU A 116 11.09 12.49 1.78
C LEU A 116 9.57 12.64 1.59
N SER A 117 9.05 13.87 1.66
CA SER A 117 7.62 14.14 1.47
C SER A 117 7.12 13.70 0.09
N ARG A 118 7.91 13.98 -0.97
CA ARG A 118 7.60 13.56 -2.34
C ARG A 118 7.56 12.03 -2.48
N GLU A 119 8.56 11.33 -1.96
CA GLU A 119 8.64 9.87 -2.08
C GLU A 119 7.62 9.14 -1.20
N LEU A 120 7.31 9.67 0.00
CA LEU A 120 6.20 9.19 0.81
C LEU A 120 4.87 9.34 0.05
N THR A 121 4.62 10.49 -0.57
CA THR A 121 3.41 10.72 -1.37
C THR A 121 3.25 9.67 -2.48
N LYS A 122 4.33 9.38 -3.23
CA LYS A 122 4.32 8.36 -4.29
C LYS A 122 4.08 6.94 -3.75
N LEU A 123 4.77 6.58 -2.66
CA LEU A 123 4.63 5.30 -2.00
C LEU A 123 3.18 5.10 -1.56
N ARG A 124 2.62 6.07 -0.84
CA ARG A 124 1.25 6.04 -0.29
C ARG A 124 0.20 5.98 -1.38
N LYS A 125 0.34 6.78 -2.44
CA LYS A 125 -0.56 6.71 -3.60
C LYS A 125 -0.57 5.31 -4.24
N THR A 126 0.61 4.72 -4.38
CA THR A 126 0.73 3.38 -4.99
C THR A 126 0.19 2.29 -4.06
N ALA A 127 0.53 2.35 -2.77
CA ALA A 127 0.04 1.44 -1.75
C ALA A 127 -1.48 1.53 -1.62
N GLY A 128 -2.05 2.72 -1.48
CA GLY A 128 -3.48 2.92 -1.33
C GLY A 128 -4.28 2.44 -2.54
N SER A 129 -3.79 2.70 -3.76
CA SER A 129 -4.42 2.17 -4.98
C SER A 129 -4.39 0.63 -5.02
N ALA A 130 -3.28 0.02 -4.59
CA ALA A 130 -3.13 -1.43 -4.57
C ALA A 130 -3.97 -2.08 -3.45
N VAL A 131 -4.00 -1.47 -2.26
CA VAL A 131 -4.86 -1.86 -1.14
C VAL A 131 -6.32 -1.83 -1.56
N ALA A 132 -6.79 -0.73 -2.16
CA ALA A 132 -8.15 -0.61 -2.70
C ALA A 132 -8.49 -1.76 -3.66
N ALA A 133 -7.57 -2.06 -4.59
CA ALA A 133 -7.75 -3.14 -5.54
C ALA A 133 -7.81 -4.53 -4.87
N ILE A 134 -7.08 -4.76 -3.78
CA ILE A 134 -7.09 -6.01 -3.02
C ILE A 134 -8.39 -6.12 -2.20
N VAL A 135 -8.71 -5.12 -1.39
CA VAL A 135 -9.89 -5.15 -0.50
C VAL A 135 -11.19 -5.35 -1.28
N ILE A 136 -11.32 -4.69 -2.44
CA ILE A 136 -12.47 -4.83 -3.33
C ILE A 136 -12.52 -6.21 -3.99
N ALA A 137 -11.39 -6.75 -4.46
CA ALA A 137 -11.34 -8.04 -5.16
C ALA A 137 -11.52 -9.27 -4.26
N TYR A 138 -11.15 -9.14 -2.99
CA TYR A 138 -11.13 -10.24 -2.03
C TYR A 138 -12.14 -10.07 -0.88
N GLY A 139 -12.90 -8.96 -0.86
CA GLY A 139 -13.92 -8.70 0.16
C GLY A 139 -13.34 -8.56 1.57
N LEU A 140 -12.23 -7.85 1.70
CA LEU A 140 -11.48 -7.70 2.95
C LEU A 140 -11.68 -6.30 3.54
N ASP A 141 -11.93 -6.23 4.84
CA ASP A 141 -11.95 -4.96 5.57
C ASP A 141 -10.51 -4.55 5.95
N VAL A 142 -10.29 -3.26 6.20
CA VAL A 142 -9.02 -2.71 6.70
C VAL A 142 -9.27 -1.66 7.78
N GLU A 143 -8.29 -1.40 8.65
CA GLU A 143 -8.34 -0.31 9.63
C GLU A 143 -8.44 1.08 8.96
N ASP A 144 -9.00 2.06 9.68
CA ASP A 144 -9.29 3.39 9.13
C ASP A 144 -8.03 4.16 8.76
N ASP A 145 -6.94 3.98 9.51
CA ASP A 145 -5.64 4.59 9.21
C ASP A 145 -5.09 4.09 7.87
N LEU A 146 -5.16 2.78 7.60
CA LEU A 146 -4.78 2.25 6.28
C LEU A 146 -5.79 2.64 5.19
N ALA A 147 -7.07 2.77 5.52
CA ALA A 147 -8.07 3.26 4.57
C ALA A 147 -7.81 4.72 4.14
N SER A 148 -7.18 5.54 4.99
CA SER A 148 -6.91 6.96 4.73
C SER A 148 -6.02 7.22 3.50
N ILE A 149 -5.23 6.23 3.07
CA ILE A 149 -4.36 6.35 1.90
C ILE A 149 -5.03 5.93 0.59
N ILE A 150 -6.24 5.35 0.66
CA ILE A 150 -6.98 4.92 -0.51
C ILE A 150 -7.47 6.16 -1.28
N PRO A 151 -7.23 6.23 -2.60
CA PRO A 151 -7.76 7.31 -3.42
C PRO A 151 -9.27 7.12 -3.62
N PHE A 152 -10.07 7.78 -2.80
CA PHE A 152 -11.52 7.83 -2.98
C PHE A 152 -11.90 8.82 -4.08
N ASN A 153 -12.88 8.44 -4.88
CA ASN A 153 -13.56 9.36 -5.78
C ASN A 153 -14.52 10.17 -4.90
N ASN A 154 -14.01 11.19 -4.23
CA ASN A 154 -14.90 12.17 -3.63
C ASN A 154 -15.62 12.89 -4.78
N ALA A 155 -16.78 12.36 -5.19
CA ALA A 155 -17.87 13.21 -5.67
C ALA A 155 -18.29 14.06 -4.45
N PRO A 156 -18.54 15.36 -4.67
CA PRO A 156 -18.32 16.46 -3.72
C PRO A 156 -18.82 16.24 -2.30
#